data_AF-A0A9W4JR39-F1
#
_entry.id   AF-A0A9W4JR39-F1
#
_cell.length_a   1.000
_cell.length_b   1.000
_cell.length_c   1.000
_cell.angle_alpha   90.00
_cell.angle_beta   90.00
_cell.angle_gamma   90.00
#
_symmetry.space_group_name_H-M   'P 1'
#
loop_
_entity.id
_entity.type
_entity.pdbx_description
1 polymer ?
#
loop_
_entity_poly.entity_id
_entity_poly.type
_entity_poly.pdbx_seq_one_letter_code
_entity_poly.pdbx_strand_id
1 'polypeptide(L)'
;MSLLPIFDQNASQIPNMNTLPGLPVELLLSITDFLPINDWICLSLCNHRLFAIYNHRYKSMWPTREMKLTILRQLQQDLPRHFICYQCYLLHLYDGSESFGLSGPKFWEGCPLRCRRLIRKNFFELELLTEFGYWNYMPRRFSFLHLQLAMRRFYLGDEFGITTESLAYTQVRFHPSKGSWPGVTYLISTDARIRPEPPGLHIRMHMYICKHVPGWQKERQLDAMVKAFFQGKYFSRSKHTCKRCNTDYQIELCVHFDQLALVLTTWFNLGPGLTPDDP
;
A
#
# COMPACT_ATOMS: atom_id res chain seq x y z
N MET A 1 3.70 27.48 -14.99
CA MET A 1 3.62 26.59 -16.15
C MET A 1 2.23 26.72 -16.74
N SER A 2 2.18 27.51 -17.80
CA SER A 2 1.02 27.80 -18.65
C SER A 2 0.56 26.52 -19.36
N LEU A 3 -0.71 26.16 -19.17
CA LEU A 3 -1.40 25.23 -20.06
C LEU A 3 -2.17 26.08 -21.06
N LEU A 4 -1.73 26.06 -22.32
CA LEU A 4 -2.49 26.58 -23.44
C LEU A 4 -3.66 25.63 -23.76
N PRO A 5 -4.78 26.17 -24.29
CA PRO A 5 -6.01 25.42 -24.51
C PRO A 5 -5.96 24.68 -25.85
N ILE A 6 -6.40 23.42 -25.85
CA ILE A 6 -6.76 22.72 -27.08
C ILE A 6 -8.23 23.02 -27.35
N PHE A 7 -8.46 23.56 -28.53
CA PHE A 7 -9.72 24.02 -29.08
C PHE A 7 -10.79 22.93 -29.09
N ASP A 8 -11.99 23.31 -28.63
CA ASP A 8 -13.22 22.83 -29.24
C ASP A 8 -14.17 24.03 -29.34
N GLN A 9 -14.13 24.70 -30.49
CA GLN A 9 -15.15 25.66 -30.90
C GLN A 9 -16.32 24.86 -31.43
N ASN A 10 -17.24 24.45 -30.55
CA ASN A 10 -18.58 24.08 -30.97
C ASN A 10 -19.59 25.08 -30.41
N ALA A 11 -20.22 25.75 -31.37
CA ALA A 11 -21.14 26.84 -31.21
C ALA A 11 -22.39 26.44 -30.42
N SER A 12 -22.82 27.37 -29.55
CA SER A 12 -24.21 27.67 -29.20
C SER A 12 -25.28 26.70 -29.69
N GLN A 13 -25.40 25.53 -29.05
CA GLN A 13 -26.64 24.77 -29.06
C GLN A 13 -27.45 25.19 -27.84
N ILE A 14 -28.70 25.61 -28.07
CA ILE A 14 -29.66 25.84 -26.99
C ILE A 14 -29.73 24.52 -26.19
N PRO A 15 -29.46 24.54 -24.88
CA PRO A 15 -29.50 23.33 -24.07
C PRO A 15 -30.86 22.65 -24.21
N ASN A 16 -30.87 21.37 -24.60
CA ASN A 16 -32.10 20.61 -24.69
C ASN A 16 -32.74 20.53 -23.29
N MET A 17 -33.87 21.23 -23.12
CA MET A 17 -34.62 21.34 -21.86
C MET A 17 -35.10 19.99 -21.31
N ASN A 18 -35.07 18.93 -22.12
CA ASN A 18 -35.41 17.56 -21.71
C ASN A 18 -34.25 16.84 -21.01
N THR A 19 -33.10 17.49 -20.85
CA THR A 19 -31.94 16.94 -20.17
C THR A 19 -31.63 17.75 -18.92
N LEU A 20 -31.07 17.10 -17.90
CA LEU A 20 -30.67 17.78 -16.66
C LEU A 20 -29.78 19.02 -16.92
N PRO A 21 -28.76 18.98 -17.81
CA PRO A 21 -27.96 20.15 -18.15
C PRO A 21 -28.70 21.19 -19.00
N GLY A 22 -29.99 20.99 -19.31
CA GLY A 22 -30.86 21.97 -19.96
C GLY A 22 -31.71 22.79 -19.00
N LEU A 23 -31.83 22.36 -17.74
CA LEU A 23 -32.67 23.06 -16.76
C LEU A 23 -32.16 24.47 -16.43
N PRO A 24 -33.05 25.42 -16.07
CA PRO A 24 -32.69 26.68 -15.43
C PRO A 24 -31.79 26.50 -14.21
N VAL A 25 -30.92 27.47 -13.94
CA VAL A 25 -29.92 27.38 -12.85
C VAL A 25 -30.60 27.27 -11.48
N GLU A 26 -31.75 27.92 -11.31
CA GLU A 26 -32.55 27.91 -10.09
C GLU A 26 -33.06 26.50 -9.77
N LEU A 27 -33.53 25.76 -10.77
CA LEU A 27 -33.96 24.37 -10.61
C LEU A 27 -32.76 23.46 -10.31
N LEU A 28 -31.63 23.67 -10.98
CA LEU A 28 -30.40 22.92 -10.71
C LEU A 28 -29.89 23.14 -9.28
N LEU A 29 -29.99 24.36 -8.75
CA LEU A 29 -29.65 24.66 -7.37
C LEU A 29 -30.66 24.05 -6.38
N SER A 30 -31.96 24.12 -6.70
CA SER A 30 -33.01 23.51 -5.88
C SER A 30 -32.84 22.00 -5.76
N ILE A 31 -32.46 21.30 -6.83
CA ILE A 31 -32.17 19.85 -6.79
C ILE A 31 -31.07 19.55 -5.76
N THR A 32 -30.02 20.37 -5.70
CA THR A 32 -28.92 20.13 -4.73
C THR A 32 -29.30 20.32 -3.28
N ASP A 33 -30.38 21.04 -2.99
CA ASP A 33 -30.87 21.20 -1.61
C ASP A 33 -31.49 19.87 -1.08
N PHE A 34 -31.82 18.94 -1.98
CA PHE A 34 -32.34 17.60 -1.66
C PHE A 34 -31.31 16.48 -1.80
N LEU A 35 -30.09 16.79 -2.26
CA LEU A 35 -29.04 15.79 -2.46
C LEU A 35 -28.05 15.80 -1.29
N PRO A 36 -27.60 14.62 -0.83
CA PRO A 36 -26.39 14.53 -0.02
C PRO A 36 -25.21 15.20 -0.72
N ILE A 37 -24.29 15.76 0.07
CA ILE A 37 -23.13 16.48 -0.48
C ILE A 37 -22.29 15.64 -1.45
N ASN A 38 -22.15 14.33 -1.20
CA ASN A 38 -21.38 13.45 -2.08
C ASN A 38 -22.02 13.37 -3.48
N ASP A 39 -23.34 13.23 -3.53
CA ASP A 39 -24.09 13.09 -4.78
C ASP A 39 -24.11 14.41 -5.55
N TRP A 40 -24.22 15.53 -4.83
CA TRP A 40 -24.07 16.85 -5.42
C TRP A 40 -22.65 17.05 -6.01
N ILE A 41 -21.59 16.64 -5.32
CA ILE A 41 -20.23 16.73 -5.86
C ILE A 41 -20.08 15.85 -7.10
N CYS A 42 -20.56 14.61 -7.06
CA CYS A 42 -20.57 13.73 -8.24
C CYS A 42 -21.35 14.37 -9.41
N LEU A 43 -22.52 14.96 -9.14
CA LEU A 43 -23.32 15.67 -10.13
C LEU A 43 -22.57 16.85 -10.76
N SER A 44 -21.78 17.58 -9.95
CA SER A 44 -20.94 18.66 -10.43
C SER A 44 -19.85 18.20 -11.39
N LEU A 45 -19.40 16.95 -11.30
CA LEU A 45 -18.37 16.38 -12.15
C LEU A 45 -18.92 15.84 -13.48
N CYS A 46 -20.24 15.71 -13.64
CA CYS A 46 -20.85 15.15 -14.85
C CYS A 46 -20.70 16.02 -16.10
N ASN A 47 -20.62 17.35 -15.96
CA ASN A 47 -20.31 18.25 -17.08
C ASN A 47 -19.82 19.64 -16.62
N HIS A 48 -19.22 20.39 -17.55
CA HIS A 48 -18.66 21.72 -17.28
C HIS A 48 -19.67 22.76 -16.77
N ARG A 49 -20.93 22.71 -17.24
CA ARG A 49 -21.98 23.65 -16.80
C ARG A 49 -22.35 23.40 -15.33
N LEU A 50 -22.60 22.15 -14.97
CA LEU A 50 -22.91 21.74 -13.60
C LEU A 50 -21.72 22.02 -12.68
N PHE A 51 -20.49 21.74 -13.13
CA PHE A 51 -19.29 22.11 -12.39
C PHE A 51 -19.25 23.60 -12.10
N ALA A 52 -19.44 24.47 -13.11
CA ALA A 52 -19.41 25.92 -12.92
C ALA A 52 -20.50 26.42 -11.95
N ILE A 53 -21.73 25.92 -12.08
CA ILE A 53 -22.87 26.28 -11.22
C ILE A 53 -22.57 25.89 -9.75
N TYR A 54 -22.09 24.68 -9.55
CA TYR A 54 -21.94 24.10 -8.21
C TYR A 54 -20.61 24.45 -7.54
N ASN A 55 -19.56 24.78 -8.30
CA ASN A 55 -18.25 25.13 -7.77
C ASN A 55 -18.31 26.37 -6.86
N HIS A 56 -19.27 27.28 -7.07
CA HIS A 56 -19.47 28.42 -6.17
C HIS A 56 -19.89 28.00 -4.76
N ARG A 57 -20.85 27.08 -4.63
CA ARG A 57 -21.25 26.52 -3.33
C ARG A 57 -20.19 25.56 -2.76
N TYR A 58 -19.39 24.92 -3.62
CA TYR A 58 -18.26 24.08 -3.19
C TYR A 58 -17.14 24.89 -2.53
N LYS A 59 -16.79 26.08 -3.06
CA LYS A 59 -15.75 26.94 -2.47
C LYS A 59 -16.05 27.38 -1.03
N SER A 60 -17.32 27.48 -0.65
CA SER A 60 -17.72 27.75 0.73
C SER A 60 -17.60 26.55 1.68
N MET A 61 -17.52 25.33 1.14
CA MET A 61 -17.49 24.10 1.93
C MET A 61 -16.33 23.23 1.45
N TRP A 62 -15.13 23.47 2.02
CA TRP A 62 -13.98 22.61 1.77
C TRP A 62 -14.27 21.22 2.34
N PRO A 63 -14.36 20.16 1.51
CA PRO A 63 -14.73 18.84 2.02
C PRO A 63 -13.63 18.32 2.94
N THR A 64 -14.06 17.71 4.05
CA THR A 64 -13.13 17.03 4.95
C THR A 64 -12.44 15.87 4.23
N ARG A 65 -11.40 15.33 4.86
CA ARG A 65 -10.64 14.21 4.31
C ARG A 65 -11.52 12.97 4.11
N GLU A 66 -12.42 12.71 5.05
CA GLU A 66 -13.36 11.60 5.05
C GLU A 66 -14.39 11.76 3.93
N MET A 67 -14.91 12.99 3.75
CA MET A 67 -15.85 13.31 2.67
C MET A 67 -15.20 13.10 1.30
N LYS A 68 -13.95 13.58 1.13
CA LYS A 68 -13.17 13.33 -0.10
C LYS A 68 -13.02 11.83 -0.37
N LEU A 69 -12.67 11.04 0.64
CA LEU A 69 -12.54 9.58 0.47
C LEU A 69 -13.85 8.94 0.04
N THR A 70 -14.99 9.34 0.61
CA THR A 70 -16.30 8.81 0.22
C THR A 70 -16.61 9.09 -1.25
N ILE A 71 -16.39 10.32 -1.71
CA ILE A 71 -16.60 10.72 -3.11
C ILE A 71 -15.65 9.95 -4.03
N LEU A 72 -14.37 9.87 -3.67
CA LEU A 72 -13.38 9.15 -4.48
C LEU A 72 -13.69 7.66 -4.58
N ARG A 73 -14.28 7.04 -3.55
CA ARG A 73 -14.72 5.64 -3.57
C ARG A 73 -15.89 5.43 -4.53
N GLN A 74 -16.87 6.33 -4.54
CA GLN A 74 -17.95 6.30 -5.53
C GLN A 74 -17.37 6.41 -6.94
N LEU A 75 -16.54 7.43 -7.21
CA LEU A 75 -15.92 7.62 -8.52
C LEU A 75 -15.03 6.45 -8.95
N GLN A 76 -14.35 5.79 -8.01
CA GLN A 76 -13.51 4.61 -8.28
C GLN A 76 -14.33 3.42 -8.78
N GLN A 77 -15.59 3.27 -8.33
CA GLN A 77 -16.49 2.19 -8.79
C GLN A 77 -16.83 2.37 -10.27
N ASP A 78 -17.05 3.61 -10.70
CA ASP A 78 -17.35 3.94 -12.11
C ASP A 78 -16.10 3.96 -13.01
N LEU A 79 -14.91 4.06 -12.40
CA LEU A 79 -13.63 4.18 -13.08
C LEU A 79 -12.69 3.03 -12.69
N PRO A 80 -12.88 1.81 -13.22
CA PRO A 80 -12.14 0.63 -12.77
C PRO A 80 -10.64 0.70 -13.05
N ARG A 81 -10.19 1.51 -14.01
CA ARG A 81 -8.75 1.77 -14.25
C ARG A 81 -8.14 2.80 -13.30
N HIS A 82 -8.94 3.44 -12.46
CA HIS A 82 -8.46 4.40 -11.48
C HIS A 82 -8.42 3.79 -10.08
N PHE A 83 -7.49 4.26 -9.26
CA PHE A 83 -7.40 3.89 -7.85
C PHE A 83 -7.17 5.11 -6.97
N ILE A 84 -7.64 5.03 -5.74
CA ILE A 84 -7.49 6.11 -4.76
C ILE A 84 -6.10 6.05 -4.17
N CYS A 85 -5.33 7.14 -4.29
CA CYS A 85 -4.12 7.31 -3.50
C CYS A 85 -4.47 7.93 -2.14
N TYR A 86 -4.31 7.15 -1.08
CA TYR A 86 -4.54 7.57 0.30
C TYR A 86 -3.49 8.58 0.83
N GLN A 87 -2.43 8.86 0.07
CA GLN A 87 -1.47 9.91 0.41
C GLN A 87 -1.97 11.29 -0.05
N CYS A 88 -2.46 11.41 -1.28
CA CYS A 88 -2.85 12.70 -1.86
C CYS A 88 -4.35 12.91 -2.05
N TYR A 89 -5.20 11.92 -1.74
CA TYR A 89 -6.65 12.01 -1.89
C TYR A 89 -7.05 12.33 -3.33
N LEU A 90 -6.44 11.65 -4.29
CA LEU A 90 -6.73 11.75 -5.72
C LEU A 90 -6.95 10.37 -6.32
N LEU A 91 -7.68 10.32 -7.42
CA LEU A 91 -7.74 9.16 -8.30
C LEU A 91 -6.56 9.20 -9.27
N HIS A 92 -5.79 8.12 -9.29
CA HIS A 92 -4.73 7.92 -10.27
C HIS A 92 -5.14 6.86 -11.26
N LEU A 93 -4.81 7.09 -12.53
CA LEU A 93 -4.91 6.07 -13.56
C LEU A 93 -3.82 5.02 -13.33
N TYR A 94 -4.22 3.75 -13.31
CA TYR A 94 -3.29 2.62 -13.39
C TYR A 94 -2.81 2.49 -14.84
N ASP A 95 -1.50 2.58 -15.04
CA ASP A 95 -0.84 2.59 -16.35
C ASP A 95 -0.41 1.20 -16.83
N GLY A 96 -0.70 0.14 -16.07
CA GLY A 96 -0.24 -1.22 -16.36
C GLY A 96 1.17 -1.54 -15.86
N SER A 97 1.84 -0.61 -15.15
CA SER A 97 3.17 -0.89 -14.60
C SER A 97 3.09 -1.96 -13.52
N GLU A 98 4.03 -2.91 -13.54
CA GLU A 98 4.20 -3.90 -12.47
C GLU A 98 5.09 -3.39 -11.34
N SER A 99 5.94 -2.41 -11.65
CA SER A 99 7.02 -2.00 -10.76
C SER A 99 6.59 -0.99 -9.70
N PHE A 100 5.69 -0.03 -9.95
CA PHE A 100 5.15 0.96 -8.98
C PHE A 100 6.11 1.52 -7.88
N GLY A 101 7.42 1.60 -8.11
CA GLY A 101 8.44 2.01 -7.12
C GLY A 101 9.09 0.88 -6.32
N LEU A 102 8.78 -0.37 -6.64
CA LEU A 102 9.35 -1.61 -6.13
C LEU A 102 10.68 -1.99 -6.81
N SER A 103 10.99 -1.39 -7.97
CA SER A 103 12.22 -1.61 -8.73
C SER A 103 13.25 -0.50 -8.46
N GLY A 104 14.42 -0.87 -7.94
CA GLY A 104 15.58 -0.01 -7.84
C GLY A 104 16.11 0.21 -6.41
N PRO A 105 17.38 0.61 -6.26
CA PRO A 105 18.02 0.84 -4.95
C PRO A 105 17.48 2.08 -4.22
N LYS A 106 16.79 2.98 -4.95
CA LYS A 106 16.14 4.17 -4.41
C LYS A 106 14.64 4.10 -4.70
N PHE A 107 13.88 3.58 -3.74
CA PHE A 107 12.42 3.35 -3.80
C PHE A 107 11.58 4.57 -4.24
N TRP A 108 12.13 5.79 -4.16
CA TRP A 108 11.43 7.04 -4.49
C TRP A 108 11.53 7.45 -5.96
N GLU A 109 12.53 6.95 -6.69
CA GLU A 109 12.78 7.39 -8.07
C GLU A 109 11.89 6.65 -9.08
N GLY A 110 11.52 5.39 -8.78
CA GLY A 110 10.75 4.51 -9.68
C GLY A 110 9.22 4.54 -9.56
N CYS A 111 8.64 5.28 -8.62
CA CYS A 111 7.17 5.37 -8.52
C CYS A 111 6.63 6.36 -9.57
N PRO A 112 5.70 5.96 -10.47
CA PRO A 112 5.18 6.84 -11.52
C PRO A 112 4.33 7.99 -10.95
N LEU A 113 3.85 7.85 -9.71
CA LEU A 113 2.97 8.81 -9.08
C LEU A 113 3.74 10.05 -8.58
N ARG A 114 3.53 11.18 -9.26
CA ARG A 114 4.12 12.48 -8.88
C ARG A 114 3.74 12.93 -7.47
N CYS A 115 2.60 12.48 -6.94
CA CYS A 115 2.14 12.82 -5.58
C CYS A 115 3.08 12.30 -4.48
N ARG A 116 3.78 11.18 -4.71
CA ARG A 116 4.71 10.59 -3.75
C ARG A 116 6.01 11.40 -3.60
N ARG A 117 6.39 12.18 -4.63
CA ARG A 117 7.56 13.08 -4.58
C ARG A 117 7.31 14.34 -3.73
N LEU A 118 6.04 14.70 -3.52
CA LEU A 118 5.64 15.94 -2.84
C LEU A 118 5.36 15.73 -1.34
N ILE A 119 4.98 14.53 -0.93
CA ILE A 119 4.62 14.22 0.47
C ILE A 119 5.84 13.62 1.16
N ARG A 120 6.72 14.51 1.65
CA ARG A 120 8.01 14.12 2.23
C ARG A 120 7.95 13.48 3.61
N LYS A 121 6.81 13.42 4.30
CA LYS A 121 6.86 13.18 5.75
C LYS A 121 5.81 12.32 6.44
N ASN A 122 4.69 11.89 5.86
CA ASN A 122 3.64 11.37 6.76
C ASN A 122 2.56 10.48 6.09
N PHE A 123 2.38 9.30 6.69
CA PHE A 123 1.23 8.39 6.66
C PHE A 123 1.19 7.21 5.64
N PHE A 124 0.97 6.01 6.20
CA PHE A 124 0.65 4.70 5.60
C PHE A 124 1.75 3.93 4.87
N GLU A 125 2.99 4.05 5.32
CA GLU A 125 3.98 3.00 5.02
C GLU A 125 3.81 1.87 6.03
N LEU A 126 3.74 0.64 5.53
CA LEU A 126 3.97 -0.52 6.37
C LEU A 126 5.47 -0.49 6.68
N GLU A 127 5.85 0.31 7.69
CA GLU A 127 7.22 0.39 8.17
C GLU A 127 7.54 -0.91 8.90
N LEU A 128 7.91 -1.90 8.09
CA LEU A 128 8.52 -3.14 8.52
C LEU A 128 9.94 -2.82 8.97
N LEU A 129 10.10 -2.14 10.11
CA LEU A 129 11.42 -1.88 10.67
C LEU A 129 12.00 -3.17 11.25
N THR A 130 13.09 -3.66 10.67
CA THR A 130 13.92 -4.70 11.30
C THR A 130 14.73 -4.06 12.42
N GLU A 131 14.20 -4.07 13.64
CA GLU A 131 14.91 -3.66 14.84
C GLU A 131 15.89 -4.76 15.30
N PHE A 132 16.97 -4.95 14.55
CA PHE A 132 18.22 -5.45 15.12
C PHE A 132 19.13 -4.23 15.28
N GLY A 133 19.34 -3.82 16.53
CA GLY A 133 19.67 -2.47 17.01
C GLY A 133 20.97 -1.79 16.56
N TYR A 134 21.58 -2.16 15.43
CA TYR A 134 22.76 -1.47 14.88
C TYR A 134 22.76 -1.35 13.35
N TRP A 135 21.63 -1.63 12.71
CA TRP A 135 21.59 -1.88 11.28
C TRP A 135 20.52 -1.01 10.61
N ASN A 136 20.94 0.15 10.09
CA ASN A 136 20.12 1.05 9.24
C ASN A 136 19.77 0.42 7.88
N TYR A 137 19.38 -0.84 7.86
CA TYR A 137 18.98 -1.53 6.64
C TYR A 137 17.48 -1.36 6.49
N MET A 138 17.11 -0.54 5.51
CA MET A 138 15.72 -0.37 5.10
C MET A 138 15.32 -1.62 4.33
N PRO A 139 14.55 -2.56 4.91
CA PRO A 139 13.89 -3.56 4.10
C PRO A 139 12.99 -2.85 3.09
N ARG A 140 12.71 -3.56 1.98
CA ARG A 140 11.79 -3.09 0.94
C ARG A 140 10.51 -2.56 1.60
N ARG A 141 10.22 -1.28 1.40
CA ARG A 141 9.05 -0.63 2.00
C ARG A 141 7.82 -0.93 1.17
N PHE A 142 6.88 -1.64 1.77
CA PHE A 142 5.53 -1.76 1.23
C PHE A 142 4.70 -0.57 1.72
N SER A 143 3.80 -0.11 0.88
CA SER A 143 2.86 0.96 1.19
C SER A 143 1.49 0.42 0.84
N PHE A 144 0.44 0.99 1.43
CA PHE A 144 -0.93 0.57 1.17
C PHE A 144 -1.25 0.52 -0.34
N LEU A 145 -0.66 1.41 -1.14
CA LEU A 145 -0.75 1.38 -2.60
C LEU A 145 -0.42 0.02 -3.23
N HIS A 146 0.65 -0.64 -2.80
CA HIS A 146 1.07 -1.92 -3.39
C HIS A 146 0.09 -3.04 -3.01
N LEU A 147 -0.39 -3.03 -1.77
CA LEU A 147 -1.43 -3.94 -1.29
C LEU A 147 -2.73 -3.74 -2.08
N GLN A 148 -3.17 -2.49 -2.22
CA GLN A 148 -4.36 -2.12 -2.97
C GLN A 148 -4.26 -2.58 -4.41
N LEU A 149 -3.14 -2.34 -5.10
CA LEU A 149 -2.97 -2.77 -6.49
C LEU A 149 -2.96 -4.31 -6.62
N ALA A 150 -2.26 -5.02 -5.73
CA ALA A 150 -2.26 -6.49 -5.75
C ALA A 150 -3.67 -7.07 -5.54
N MET A 151 -4.42 -6.53 -4.58
CA MET A 151 -5.78 -6.98 -4.29
C MET A 151 -6.78 -6.55 -5.37
N ARG A 152 -6.60 -5.38 -5.99
CA ARG A 152 -7.41 -4.96 -7.13
C ARG A 152 -7.26 -5.89 -8.33
N ARG A 153 -6.04 -6.35 -8.60
CA ARG A 153 -5.81 -7.37 -9.63
C ARG A 153 -6.61 -8.64 -9.35
N PHE A 154 -6.59 -9.09 -8.09
CA PHE A 154 -7.36 -10.26 -7.66
C PHE A 154 -8.88 -10.07 -7.82
N TYR A 155 -9.41 -8.88 -7.49
CA TYR A 155 -10.86 -8.63 -7.57
C TYR A 155 -11.38 -8.32 -8.97
N LEU A 156 -10.59 -7.62 -9.79
CA LEU A 156 -11.06 -7.03 -11.05
C LEU A 156 -10.44 -7.69 -12.29
N GLY A 157 -9.33 -8.40 -12.16
CA GLY A 157 -8.59 -9.01 -13.27
C GLY A 157 -7.19 -8.42 -13.49
N ASP A 158 -6.46 -9.05 -14.40
CA ASP A 158 -5.02 -8.81 -14.62
C ASP A 158 -4.68 -7.38 -15.04
N GLU A 159 -5.57 -6.67 -15.72
CA GLU A 159 -5.34 -5.29 -16.17
C GLU A 159 -5.50 -4.20 -15.09
N PHE A 160 -5.91 -4.56 -13.86
CA PHE A 160 -6.30 -3.59 -12.83
C PHE A 160 -5.33 -3.50 -11.64
N GLY A 161 -4.17 -4.13 -11.73
CA GLY A 161 -3.16 -4.05 -10.68
C GLY A 161 -1.94 -4.94 -10.90
N ILE A 162 -1.09 -4.97 -9.88
CA ILE A 162 0.20 -5.67 -9.93
C ILE A 162 0.07 -7.12 -9.49
N THR A 163 0.99 -7.96 -9.97
CA THR A 163 1.12 -9.35 -9.51
C THR A 163 1.66 -9.44 -8.08
N THR A 164 1.43 -10.59 -7.43
CA THR A 164 2.08 -10.91 -6.15
C THR A 164 3.59 -11.10 -6.31
N GLU A 165 4.03 -11.51 -7.48
CA GLU A 165 5.42 -11.69 -7.89
C GLU A 165 6.16 -10.35 -7.93
N SER A 166 5.48 -9.27 -8.31
CA SER A 166 6.03 -7.91 -8.25
C SER A 166 6.40 -7.49 -6.82
N LEU A 167 5.69 -8.03 -5.82
CA LEU A 167 6.00 -7.83 -4.39
C LEU A 167 7.15 -8.72 -3.91
N ALA A 168 7.53 -9.74 -4.68
CA ALA A 168 8.62 -10.64 -4.33
C ALA A 168 9.97 -9.92 -4.39
N TYR A 169 10.84 -10.22 -3.42
CA TYR A 169 12.16 -9.62 -3.32
C TYR A 169 13.13 -10.62 -2.73
N THR A 170 14.36 -10.64 -3.23
CA THR A 170 15.44 -11.39 -2.61
C THR A 170 16.72 -10.56 -2.69
N GLN A 171 17.43 -10.48 -1.57
CA GLN A 171 18.71 -9.82 -1.48
C GLN A 171 19.65 -10.60 -0.57
N VAL A 172 20.83 -10.91 -1.10
CA VAL A 172 21.94 -11.45 -0.32
C VAL A 172 22.86 -10.29 0.07
N ARG A 173 23.24 -10.22 1.33
CA ARG A 173 24.25 -9.27 1.82
C ARG A 173 25.32 -10.02 2.57
N PHE A 174 26.56 -9.60 2.37
CA PHE A 174 27.71 -10.11 3.11
C PHE A 174 28.25 -9.00 4.01
N HIS A 175 28.34 -9.29 5.31
CA HIS A 175 29.04 -8.45 6.26
C HIS A 175 30.37 -9.10 6.61
N PRO A 176 31.51 -8.52 6.17
CA PRO A 176 32.81 -9.06 6.51
C PRO A 176 33.04 -9.00 8.02
N SER A 177 33.81 -9.96 8.52
CA SER A 177 34.28 -9.99 9.89
C SER A 177 34.94 -8.66 10.26
N LYS A 178 34.55 -8.07 11.40
CA LYS A 178 35.22 -6.90 11.98
C LYS A 178 35.61 -7.25 13.41
N GLY A 179 36.91 -7.39 13.65
CA GLY A 179 37.46 -7.74 14.96
C GLY A 179 37.16 -9.19 15.34
N SER A 180 36.58 -9.41 16.52
CA SER A 180 36.28 -10.74 17.07
C SER A 180 34.99 -11.39 16.53
N TRP A 181 34.22 -10.69 15.69
CA TRP A 181 32.95 -11.20 15.17
C TRP A 181 33.14 -11.93 13.85
N PRO A 182 32.56 -13.14 13.66
CA PRO A 182 32.62 -13.84 12.38
C PRO A 182 31.90 -13.04 11.29
N GLY A 183 32.29 -13.25 10.03
CA GLY A 183 31.54 -12.72 8.90
C GLY A 183 30.14 -13.32 8.86
N VAL A 184 29.14 -12.51 8.52
CA VAL A 184 27.74 -12.95 8.48
C VAL A 184 27.16 -12.70 7.09
N THR A 185 26.59 -13.73 6.51
CA THR A 185 25.79 -13.64 5.29
C THR A 185 24.31 -13.58 5.67
N TYR A 186 23.61 -12.61 5.10
CA TYR A 186 22.19 -12.38 5.32
C TYR A 186 21.42 -12.60 4.03
N LEU A 187 20.34 -13.37 4.11
CA LEU A 187 19.38 -13.54 3.03
C LEU A 187 18.06 -12.89 3.44
N ILE A 188 17.79 -11.72 2.88
CA ILE A 188 16.48 -11.07 3.02
C ILE A 188 15.65 -11.52 1.83
N SER A 189 14.48 -12.10 2.09
CA SER A 189 13.52 -12.37 1.03
C SER A 189 12.10 -12.04 1.47
N THR A 190 11.26 -11.75 0.49
CA THR A 190 9.85 -11.44 0.69
C THR A 190 9.08 -12.11 -0.42
N ASP A 191 7.98 -12.76 -0.07
CA ASP A 191 7.02 -13.34 -0.99
C ASP A 191 5.63 -12.88 -0.59
N ALA A 192 4.75 -12.69 -1.56
CA ALA A 192 3.35 -12.40 -1.30
C ALA A 192 2.46 -13.47 -1.92
N ARG A 193 1.31 -13.73 -1.29
CA ARG A 193 0.28 -14.65 -1.79
C ARG A 193 -1.09 -14.12 -1.40
N ILE A 194 -2.08 -14.30 -2.27
CA ILE A 194 -3.47 -13.99 -1.94
C ILE A 194 -4.17 -15.28 -1.54
N ARG A 195 -4.90 -15.25 -0.43
CA ARG A 195 -5.87 -16.29 -0.10
C ARG A 195 -7.25 -15.83 -0.59
N PRO A 196 -8.02 -16.69 -1.27
CA PRO A 196 -9.33 -16.30 -1.78
C PRO A 196 -10.44 -16.34 -0.70
N GLU A 197 -10.30 -17.15 0.35
CA GLU A 197 -11.35 -17.36 1.35
C GLU A 197 -10.79 -17.39 2.78
N PRO A 198 -11.05 -16.34 3.60
CA PRO A 198 -11.48 -15.00 3.17
C PRO A 198 -10.41 -14.32 2.29
N PRO A 199 -10.79 -13.40 1.38
CA PRO A 199 -9.85 -12.65 0.58
C PRO A 199 -8.81 -11.93 1.44
N GLY A 200 -7.53 -12.19 1.22
CA GLY A 200 -6.49 -11.47 1.93
C GLY A 200 -5.09 -11.65 1.35
N LEU A 201 -4.36 -10.53 1.24
CA LEU A 201 -2.95 -10.55 0.87
C LEU A 201 -2.12 -10.97 2.07
N HIS A 202 -1.29 -11.99 1.89
CA HIS A 202 -0.36 -12.47 2.89
C HIS A 202 1.06 -12.21 2.43
N ILE A 203 1.88 -11.63 3.29
CA ILE A 203 3.31 -11.45 3.03
C ILE A 203 4.10 -12.38 3.94
N ARG A 204 5.00 -13.15 3.35
CA ARG A 204 6.05 -13.90 4.06
C ARG A 204 7.35 -13.14 3.92
N MET A 205 8.00 -12.81 5.04
CA MET A 205 9.31 -12.15 5.04
C MET A 205 10.33 -12.98 5.79
N HIS A 206 11.53 -13.09 5.23
CA HIS A 206 12.68 -13.65 5.91
C HIS A 206 13.53 -12.55 6.55
N MET A 207 14.11 -12.85 7.71
CA MET A 207 14.90 -11.94 8.57
C MET A 207 14.12 -10.83 9.32
N TYR A 208 12.82 -10.99 9.47
CA TYR A 208 12.00 -10.05 10.24
C TYR A 208 11.50 -10.70 11.53
N ILE A 209 11.48 -9.93 12.62
CA ILE A 209 10.67 -10.17 13.82
C ILE A 209 10.03 -8.82 14.17
N CYS A 210 8.74 -8.82 14.50
CA CYS A 210 8.01 -7.60 14.82
C CYS A 210 8.71 -6.72 15.88
N LYS A 211 8.68 -5.40 15.69
CA LYS A 211 9.19 -4.38 16.63
C LYS A 211 8.60 -4.47 18.04
N HIS A 212 7.41 -5.06 18.18
CA HIS A 212 6.79 -5.26 19.48
C HIS A 212 7.45 -6.37 20.32
N VAL A 213 8.29 -7.21 19.72
CA VAL A 213 9.09 -8.21 20.45
C VAL A 213 10.38 -7.53 20.91
N PRO A 214 10.58 -7.31 22.22
CA PRO A 214 11.76 -6.61 22.70
C PRO A 214 13.03 -7.42 22.46
N GLY A 215 14.16 -6.71 22.32
CA GLY A 215 15.48 -7.32 22.02
C GLY A 215 15.84 -8.47 22.97
N TRP A 216 15.69 -8.26 24.27
CA TRP A 216 15.98 -9.28 25.29
C TRP A 216 15.15 -10.56 25.14
N GLN A 217 13.92 -10.47 24.60
CA GLN A 217 13.09 -11.65 24.37
C GLN A 217 13.60 -12.42 23.14
N LYS A 218 13.99 -11.71 22.08
CA LYS A 218 14.62 -12.30 20.90
C LYS A 218 15.92 -13.02 21.28
N GLU A 219 16.78 -12.37 22.07
CA GLU A 219 18.03 -12.93 22.56
C GLU A 219 17.80 -14.19 23.40
N ARG A 220 16.89 -14.17 24.38
CA ARG A 220 16.56 -15.35 25.19
C ARG A 220 16.06 -16.53 24.35
N GLN A 221 15.22 -16.26 23.34
CA GLN A 221 14.72 -17.29 22.42
C GLN A 221 15.87 -17.89 21.61
N LEU A 222 16.75 -17.06 21.06
CA LEU A 222 17.92 -17.50 20.29
C LEU A 222 18.90 -18.29 21.16
N ASP A 223 19.25 -17.80 22.35
CA ASP A 223 20.15 -18.47 23.28
C ASP A 223 19.65 -19.85 23.67
N ALA A 224 18.35 -19.98 23.96
CA ALA A 224 17.73 -21.25 24.28
C ALA A 224 17.82 -22.24 23.12
N MET A 225 17.57 -21.77 21.89
CA MET A 225 17.67 -22.60 20.68
C MET A 225 19.11 -23.02 20.38
N VAL A 226 20.08 -22.10 20.48
CA VAL A 226 21.50 -22.40 20.27
C VAL A 226 22.01 -23.40 21.31
N LYS A 227 21.66 -23.23 22.59
CA LYS A 227 22.00 -24.20 23.65
C LYS A 227 21.40 -25.57 23.38
N ALA A 228 20.12 -25.63 22.97
CA ALA A 228 19.47 -26.89 22.64
C ALA A 228 20.13 -27.59 21.44
N PHE A 229 20.52 -26.82 20.41
CA PHE A 229 21.23 -27.31 19.24
C PHE A 229 22.58 -27.96 19.62
N PHE A 230 23.40 -27.28 20.43
CA PHE A 230 24.68 -27.83 20.90
C PHE A 230 24.54 -29.02 21.86
N GLN A 231 23.36 -29.20 22.48
CA GLN A 231 23.04 -30.37 23.29
C GLN A 231 22.54 -31.57 22.46
N GLY A 232 22.54 -31.49 21.12
CA GLY A 232 22.05 -32.55 20.24
C GLY A 232 20.52 -32.71 20.28
N LYS A 233 19.78 -31.74 20.82
CA LYS A 233 18.31 -31.75 20.80
C LYS A 233 17.82 -31.25 19.45
N TYR A 234 17.07 -32.09 18.74
CA TYR A 234 16.51 -31.84 17.39
C TYR A 234 15.47 -30.69 17.30
N PHE A 235 15.36 -29.81 18.29
CA PHE A 235 14.45 -28.67 18.22
C PHE A 235 15.10 -27.52 17.44
N SER A 236 15.10 -27.66 16.12
CA SER A 236 15.60 -26.62 15.22
C SER A 236 14.59 -25.50 14.99
N ARG A 237 13.34 -25.58 15.49
CA ARG A 237 12.27 -24.65 15.10
C ARG A 237 11.38 -24.26 16.28
N SER A 238 11.09 -22.96 16.41
CA SER A 238 10.10 -22.43 17.35
C SER A 238 9.16 -21.45 16.65
N LYS A 239 7.86 -21.58 16.93
CA LYS A 239 6.81 -20.68 16.42
C LYS A 239 6.30 -19.81 17.55
N HIS A 240 6.04 -18.55 17.24
CA HIS A 240 5.62 -17.54 18.20
C HIS A 240 4.62 -16.59 17.53
N THR A 241 3.76 -15.98 18.33
CA THR A 241 2.83 -14.95 17.88
C THR A 241 3.05 -13.69 18.70
N CYS A 242 3.20 -12.55 18.05
CA CYS A 242 3.30 -11.27 18.75
C CYS A 242 1.94 -10.91 19.36
N LYS A 243 1.86 -10.81 20.69
CA LYS A 243 0.61 -10.49 21.40
C LYS A 243 0.02 -9.11 21.09
N ARG A 244 0.82 -8.18 20.54
CA ARG A 244 0.39 -6.79 20.30
C ARG A 244 -0.17 -6.56 18.90
N CYS A 245 0.41 -7.19 17.88
CA CYS A 245 -0.03 -7.03 16.48
C CYS A 245 -0.44 -8.33 15.81
N ASN A 246 -0.56 -9.41 16.59
CA ASN A 246 -0.98 -10.74 16.14
C ASN A 246 -0.15 -11.29 14.96
N THR A 247 1.10 -10.85 14.81
CA THR A 247 2.00 -11.31 13.76
C THR A 247 2.66 -12.62 14.17
N ASP A 248 2.49 -13.64 13.33
CA ASP A 248 3.15 -14.93 13.50
C ASP A 248 4.60 -14.85 13.00
N TYR A 249 5.52 -15.42 13.77
CA TYR A 249 6.90 -15.57 13.38
C TYR A 249 7.47 -16.92 13.81
N GLN A 250 8.45 -17.39 13.06
CA GLN A 250 9.16 -18.63 13.27
C GLN A 250 10.64 -18.34 13.28
N ILE A 251 11.33 -18.96 14.24
CA ILE A 251 12.77 -18.96 14.36
C ILE A 251 13.22 -20.39 14.10
N GLU A 252 14.20 -20.55 13.23
CA GLU A 252 14.77 -21.85 12.89
C GLU A 252 16.30 -21.80 12.84
N LEU A 253 16.95 -22.81 13.43
CA LEU A 253 18.40 -23.03 13.35
C LEU A 253 18.64 -24.28 12.51
N CYS A 254 19.31 -24.14 11.38
CA CYS A 254 19.65 -25.26 10.52
C CYS A 254 21.14 -25.25 10.18
N VAL A 255 21.67 -26.42 9.80
CA VAL A 255 23.02 -26.52 9.23
C VAL A 255 22.88 -26.56 7.72
N HIS A 256 23.57 -25.66 7.03
CA HIS A 256 23.57 -25.58 5.58
C HIS A 256 25.02 -25.46 5.11
N PHE A 257 25.50 -26.45 4.34
CA PHE A 257 26.91 -26.55 3.93
C PHE A 257 27.90 -26.39 5.10
N ASP A 258 27.70 -27.16 6.17
CA ASP A 258 28.51 -27.14 7.40
C ASP A 258 28.55 -25.78 8.14
N GLN A 259 27.68 -24.85 7.77
CA GLN A 259 27.51 -23.57 8.43
C GLN A 259 26.18 -23.53 9.19
N LEU A 260 26.20 -22.98 10.39
CA LEU A 260 24.98 -22.72 11.15
C LEU A 260 24.25 -21.52 10.53
N ALA A 261 23.01 -21.73 10.13
CA ALA A 261 22.13 -20.72 9.57
C ALA A 261 20.96 -20.45 10.52
N LEU A 262 20.69 -19.17 10.75
CA LEU A 262 19.51 -18.68 11.46
C LEU A 262 18.47 -18.23 10.43
N VAL A 263 17.35 -18.92 10.38
CA VAL A 263 16.21 -18.59 9.53
C VAL A 263 15.13 -17.96 10.40
N LEU A 264 14.81 -16.70 10.12
CA LEU A 264 13.68 -16.00 10.73
C LEU A 264 12.61 -15.84 9.66
N THR A 265 11.41 -16.35 9.88
CA THR A 265 10.28 -16.19 8.97
C THR A 265 9.16 -15.48 9.70
N THR A 266 8.63 -14.42 9.12
CA THR A 266 7.44 -13.72 9.63
C THR A 266 6.33 -13.76 8.58
N TRP A 267 5.09 -13.93 9.03
CA TRP A 267 3.89 -13.86 8.20
C TRP A 267 3.02 -12.68 8.61
N PHE A 268 2.63 -11.88 7.63
CA PHE A 268 1.66 -10.80 7.76
C PHE A 268 0.41 -11.18 7.01
N ASN A 269 -0.74 -11.05 7.65
CA ASN A 269 -2.02 -11.00 6.96
C ASN A 269 -2.37 -9.53 6.79
N LEU A 270 -2.32 -9.04 5.55
CA LEU A 270 -2.57 -7.65 5.19
C LEU A 270 -4.06 -7.36 4.89
N GLY A 271 -4.93 -8.35 5.09
CA GLY A 271 -6.36 -8.23 4.82
C GLY A 271 -6.71 -8.03 3.34
N PRO A 272 -7.94 -7.58 3.06
CA PRO A 272 -8.49 -7.53 1.71
C PRO A 272 -7.96 -6.36 0.86
N GLY A 273 -7.16 -5.45 1.41
CA GLY A 273 -6.57 -4.32 0.67
C GLY A 273 -7.57 -3.29 0.16
N LEU A 274 -8.74 -3.19 0.80
CA LEU A 274 -9.79 -2.21 0.53
C LEU A 274 -9.50 -0.87 1.23
N THR A 275 -8.93 -0.92 2.44
CA THR A 275 -8.64 0.27 3.25
C THR A 275 -7.27 0.20 3.94
N PRO A 276 -6.62 1.35 4.23
CA PRO A 276 -5.36 1.35 4.98
C PRO A 276 -5.44 0.79 6.40
N ASP A 277 -6.66 0.63 6.92
CA ASP A 277 -6.92 0.08 8.25
C ASP A 277 -7.17 -1.44 8.22
N ASP A 278 -7.06 -2.06 7.04
CA ASP A 278 -7.06 -3.51 6.91
C ASP A 278 -5.85 -4.10 7.70
N PRO A 279 -5.97 -5.32 8.26
CA PRO A 279 -4.99 -5.94 9.18
C PRO A 279 -3.53 -5.93 8.75
#